data_AF-A0A348W9L3-F1
#
_entry.id   AF-A0A348W9L3-F1
#
_cell.length_a   1.000
_cell.length_b   1.000
_cell.length_c   1.000
_cell.angle_alpha   90.00
_cell.angle_beta   90.00
_cell.angle_gamma   90.00
#
_symmetry.space_group_name_H-M   'P 1'
#
loop_
_entity.id
_entity.type
_entity.pdbx_description
1 polymer ?
#
loop_
_entity_poly.entity_id
_entity_poly.type
_entity_poly.pdbx_seq_one_letter_code
_entity_poly.pdbx_strand_id
1 'polypeptide(L)'
;AALWAAIRDVRAFADTKGALWCLSVKPGDGPGLVASLPDTQALYDWGGGRIWLHDPSSKQGAAIRDAVARTGGHATRLRGADDLPAFPPANPVVARLEQGLKARFDPRGLLNPGLMD
;
A
#
# COMPACT_ATOMS: atom_id res chain seq x y z
N ALA A 1 -1.58 0.20 -27.72
CA ALA A 1 -1.60 1.20 -26.62
C ALA A 1 -2.48 0.76 -25.42
N ALA A 2 -3.69 0.22 -25.65
CA ALA A 2 -4.65 -0.09 -24.58
C ALA A 2 -4.12 -0.97 -23.44
N LEU A 3 -3.31 -2.00 -23.74
CA LEU A 3 -2.72 -2.89 -22.73
C LEU A 3 -1.88 -2.12 -21.70
N TRP A 4 -0.97 -1.25 -22.15
CA TRP A 4 -0.10 -0.48 -21.26
C TRP A 4 -0.90 0.46 -20.36
N ALA A 5 -1.97 1.07 -20.89
CA ALA A 5 -2.89 1.86 -20.08
C ALA A 5 -3.59 1.00 -19.01
N ALA A 6 -4.03 -0.20 -19.37
CA ALA A 6 -4.69 -1.11 -18.43
C ALA A 6 -3.78 -1.56 -17.27
N ILE A 7 -2.50 -1.81 -17.55
CA ILE A 7 -1.49 -2.15 -16.54
C ILE A 7 -1.20 -0.95 -15.64
N ARG A 8 -0.89 0.22 -16.23
CA ARG A 8 -0.63 1.46 -15.49
C ARG A 8 -1.76 1.84 -14.54
N ASP A 9 -3.00 1.69 -15.01
CA ASP A 9 -4.22 2.04 -14.27
C ASP A 9 -4.71 0.92 -13.35
N VAL A 10 -4.02 -0.23 -13.33
CA VAL A 10 -4.39 -1.40 -12.50
C VAL A 10 -5.84 -1.83 -12.75
N ARG A 11 -6.29 -1.81 -14.02
CA ARG A 11 -7.70 -2.01 -14.38
C ARG A 11 -8.26 -3.37 -13.96
N ALA A 12 -7.40 -4.36 -13.75
CA ALA A 12 -7.78 -5.67 -13.22
C ALA A 12 -8.54 -5.59 -11.88
N PHE A 13 -8.36 -4.51 -11.10
CA PHE A 13 -9.00 -4.31 -9.79
C PHE A 13 -9.89 -3.06 -9.72
N ALA A 14 -10.18 -2.41 -10.86
CA ALA A 14 -10.93 -1.15 -10.87
C ALA A 14 -12.34 -1.32 -10.27
N ASP A 15 -13.06 -2.33 -10.75
CA ASP A 15 -14.47 -2.59 -10.41
C ASP A 15 -14.65 -3.63 -9.28
N THR A 16 -13.55 -4.04 -8.61
CA THR A 16 -13.63 -5.01 -7.51
C THR A 16 -14.03 -4.35 -6.20
N LYS A 17 -14.79 -5.08 -5.39
CA LYS A 17 -15.01 -4.77 -3.97
C LYS A 17 -13.92 -5.44 -3.15
N GLY A 18 -13.54 -4.81 -2.04
CA GLY A 18 -12.46 -5.29 -1.19
C GLY A 18 -11.39 -4.22 -0.97
N ALA A 19 -10.40 -4.57 -0.16
CA ALA A 19 -9.26 -3.71 0.08
C ALA A 19 -8.24 -3.86 -1.05
N LEU A 20 -7.75 -2.73 -1.56
CA LEU A 20 -6.67 -2.69 -2.53
C LEU A 20 -5.44 -2.09 -1.87
N TRP A 21 -4.32 -2.80 -1.96
CA TRP A 21 -3.05 -2.44 -1.36
C TRP A 21 -1.98 -2.25 -2.44
N CYS A 22 -1.12 -1.24 -2.25
CA CYS A 22 0.12 -1.09 -2.99
C CYS A 22 1.27 -1.49 -2.07
N LEU A 23 1.95 -2.56 -2.42
CA LEU A 23 3.11 -3.08 -1.68
C LEU A 23 4.39 -2.70 -2.43
N SER A 24 5.41 -2.30 -1.68
CA SER A 24 6.76 -2.07 -2.18
C SER A 24 7.74 -2.94 -1.39
N VAL A 25 8.41 -3.87 -2.07
CA VAL A 25 9.30 -4.87 -1.46
C VAL A 25 10.54 -5.11 -2.33
N LYS A 26 11.55 -5.79 -1.81
CA LYS A 26 12.63 -6.31 -2.67
C LYS A 26 12.00 -7.33 -3.65
N PRO A 27 12.25 -7.24 -4.98
CA PRO A 27 11.59 -8.09 -5.97
C PRO A 27 11.64 -9.60 -5.67
N GLY A 28 12.78 -10.10 -5.18
CA GLY A 28 12.94 -11.52 -4.85
C GLY A 28 12.07 -12.02 -3.68
N ASP A 29 11.54 -11.13 -2.84
CA ASP A 29 10.67 -11.53 -1.72
C ASP A 29 9.19 -11.55 -2.11
N GLY A 30 8.83 -10.90 -3.22
CA GLY A 30 7.44 -10.71 -3.65
C GLY A 30 6.63 -12.00 -3.83
N PRO A 31 7.13 -13.03 -4.55
CA PRO A 31 6.40 -14.28 -4.72
C PRO A 31 6.09 -15.01 -3.41
N GLY A 32 7.09 -15.12 -2.52
CA GLY A 32 6.92 -15.77 -1.22
C GLY A 32 5.96 -15.01 -0.31
N LEU A 33 6.01 -13.68 -0.34
CA LEU A 33 5.09 -12.83 0.41
C LEU A 33 3.64 -13.04 -0.02
N VAL A 34 3.35 -12.98 -1.33
CA VAL A 34 1.97 -13.17 -1.83
C VAL A 34 1.48 -14.59 -1.56
N ALA A 35 2.33 -15.60 -1.71
CA ALA A 35 1.99 -16.99 -1.39
C ALA A 35 1.61 -17.18 0.11
N SER A 36 2.07 -16.32 1.00
CA SER A 36 1.73 -16.35 2.43
C SER A 36 0.39 -15.67 2.77
N LEU A 37 -0.29 -15.06 1.79
CA LEU A 37 -1.53 -14.32 1.97
C LEU A 37 -2.66 -14.99 1.16
N PRO A 38 -3.37 -15.97 1.73
CA PRO A 38 -4.40 -16.73 1.02
C PRO A 38 -5.57 -15.84 0.60
N ASP A 39 -6.33 -16.31 -0.40
CA ASP A 39 -7.53 -15.63 -0.90
C ASP A 39 -7.30 -14.19 -1.38
N THR A 40 -6.05 -13.85 -1.73
CA THR A 40 -5.68 -12.57 -2.34
C THR A 40 -5.37 -12.72 -3.82
N GLN A 41 -5.44 -11.63 -4.56
CA GLN A 41 -5.03 -11.56 -5.96
C GLN A 41 -3.93 -10.51 -6.11
N ALA A 42 -2.88 -10.84 -6.87
CA ALA A 42 -1.74 -9.96 -7.05
C ALA A 42 -1.53 -9.59 -8.52
N LEU A 43 -1.23 -8.32 -8.78
CA LEU A 43 -0.63 -7.85 -10.03
C LEU A 43 0.78 -7.34 -9.70
N TYR A 44 1.78 -7.98 -10.30
CA TYR A 44 3.19 -7.63 -10.11
C TYR A 44 3.64 -6.57 -11.12
N ASP A 45 4.43 -5.62 -10.65
CA ASP A 45 5.03 -4.53 -11.41
C ASP A 45 6.47 -4.29 -10.94
N TRP A 46 7.24 -3.49 -11.67
CA TRP A 46 8.66 -3.17 -11.37
C TRP A 46 9.52 -4.41 -11.12
N GLY A 47 9.33 -5.46 -11.93
CA GLY A 47 10.02 -6.73 -11.78
C GLY A 47 9.66 -7.53 -10.52
N GLY A 48 8.55 -7.19 -9.86
CA GLY A 48 8.11 -7.78 -8.58
C GLY A 48 8.39 -6.89 -7.37
N GLY A 49 9.03 -5.73 -7.56
CA GLY A 49 9.28 -4.78 -6.49
C GLY A 49 8.05 -3.96 -6.08
N ARG A 50 7.05 -3.87 -6.98
CA ARG A 50 5.73 -3.31 -6.70
C ARG A 50 4.66 -4.37 -6.90
N ILE A 51 3.75 -4.50 -5.94
CA ILE A 51 2.66 -5.47 -5.99
C ILE A 51 1.35 -4.75 -5.68
N TRP A 52 0.40 -4.83 -6.60
CA TRP A 52 -0.97 -4.44 -6.35
C TRP A 52 -1.70 -5.67 -5.81
N LEU A 53 -1.99 -5.66 -4.51
CA LEU A 53 -2.62 -6.77 -3.83
C LEU A 53 -4.08 -6.44 -3.53
N HIS A 54 -4.98 -7.26 -4.06
CA HIS A 54 -6.40 -7.19 -3.79
C HIS A 54 -6.77 -8.23 -2.73
N ASP A 55 -7.32 -7.77 -1.60
CA ASP A 55 -7.93 -8.58 -0.55
C ASP A 55 -9.47 -8.41 -0.63
N PRO A 56 -10.19 -9.38 -1.23
CA PRO A 56 -11.64 -9.32 -1.35
C PRO A 56 -12.36 -9.22 0.00
N SER A 57 -11.78 -9.79 1.06
CA SER A 57 -12.39 -9.84 2.38
C SER A 57 -12.31 -8.51 3.13
N SER A 58 -11.32 -7.67 2.81
CA SER A 58 -10.93 -6.47 3.58
C SER A 58 -10.64 -6.74 5.06
N LYS A 59 -10.21 -7.96 5.39
CA LYS A 59 -9.96 -8.41 6.77
C LYS A 59 -8.51 -8.83 6.99
N GLN A 60 -7.68 -8.79 5.95
CA GLN A 60 -6.31 -9.28 6.02
C GLN A 60 -5.28 -8.17 6.27
N GLY A 61 -5.68 -6.92 6.58
CA GLY A 61 -4.73 -5.81 6.70
C GLY A 61 -3.61 -6.05 7.70
N ALA A 62 -3.89 -6.64 8.86
CA ALA A 62 -2.86 -6.98 9.85
C ALA A 62 -1.87 -8.00 9.28
N ALA A 63 -2.37 -9.09 8.69
CA ALA A 63 -1.54 -10.12 8.07
C ALA A 63 -0.70 -9.56 6.90
N ILE A 64 -1.27 -8.68 6.08
CA ILE A 64 -0.57 -7.99 5.00
C ILE A 64 0.56 -7.11 5.55
N ARG A 65 0.28 -6.29 6.58
CA ARG A 65 1.30 -5.44 7.22
C ARG A 65 2.44 -6.29 7.81
N ASP A 66 2.11 -7.36 8.51
CA ASP A 66 3.10 -8.24 9.13
C ASP A 66 3.97 -8.95 8.08
N ALA A 67 3.35 -9.45 7.01
CA ALA A 67 4.07 -10.10 5.91
C ALA A 67 5.05 -9.13 5.22
N VAL A 68 4.62 -7.89 4.99
CA VAL A 68 5.44 -6.86 4.35
C VAL A 68 6.55 -6.37 5.28
N ALA A 69 6.26 -6.18 6.58
CA ALA A 69 7.25 -5.76 7.57
C ALA A 69 8.42 -6.74 7.69
N ARG A 70 8.16 -8.06 7.57
CA ARG A 70 9.22 -9.10 7.56
C ARG A 70 10.20 -8.96 6.39
N THR A 71 9.82 -8.27 5.32
CA THR A 71 10.68 -8.00 4.15
C THR A 71 11.32 -6.61 4.18
N GLY A 72 11.05 -5.79 5.21
CA GLY A 72 11.46 -4.39 5.26
C GLY A 72 10.73 -3.50 4.23
N GLY A 73 9.60 -3.97 3.70
CA GLY A 73 8.82 -3.27 2.68
C GLY A 73 7.78 -2.30 3.26
N HIS A 74 6.98 -1.72 2.37
CA HIS A 74 5.89 -0.81 2.71
C HIS A 74 4.56 -1.31 2.14
N ALA A 75 3.48 -1.13 2.92
CA ALA A 75 2.12 -1.52 2.54
C ALA A 75 1.17 -0.34 2.75
N THR A 76 0.67 0.21 1.65
CA THR A 76 -0.30 1.31 1.66
C THR A 76 -1.65 0.82 1.17
N ARG A 77 -2.71 1.00 1.97
CA ARG A 77 -4.09 0.73 1.55
C ARG A 77 -4.61 1.91 0.73
N LEU A 78 -5.07 1.65 -0.49
CA LEU A 78 -5.59 2.67 -1.40
C LEU A 78 -7.12 2.76 -1.38
N ARG A 79 -7.79 1.65 -1.08
CA ARG A 79 -9.26 1.54 -0.98
C ARG A 79 -9.63 0.41 -0.03
N GLY A 80 -10.87 0.43 0.44
CA GLY A 80 -11.45 -0.56 1.36
C GLY A 80 -11.39 -0.05 2.79
N ALA A 81 -12.36 -0.47 3.59
CA ALA A 81 -12.33 -0.26 5.03
C ALA A 81 -11.52 -1.40 5.66
N ASP A 82 -10.68 -1.05 6.63
CA ASP A 82 -9.99 -1.96 7.54
C ASP A 82 -9.79 -1.16 8.84
N ASP A 83 -9.59 -1.85 9.96
CA ASP A 83 -9.40 -1.22 11.26
C ASP A 83 -8.03 -0.54 11.39
N LEU A 84 -7.15 -0.75 10.40
CA LEU A 84 -5.83 -0.15 10.34
C LEU A 84 -5.81 1.17 9.55
N PRO A 85 -4.91 2.11 9.89
CA PRO A 85 -4.62 3.26 9.05
C PRO A 85 -4.22 2.86 7.62
N ALA A 86 -4.43 3.75 6.65
CA ALA A 86 -4.05 3.48 5.26
C ALA A 86 -2.53 3.34 5.08
N PHE A 87 -1.74 4.19 5.74
CA PHE A 87 -0.29 4.19 5.68
C PHE A 87 0.33 3.34 6.80
N PRO A 88 1.48 2.68 6.56
CA PRO A 88 2.22 2.04 7.63
C PRO A 88 2.71 3.08 8.64
N PRO A 89 2.86 2.70 9.92
CA PRO A 89 3.54 3.54 10.89
C PRO A 89 4.92 3.96 10.34
N ALA A 90 5.14 5.28 10.26
CA ALA A 90 6.42 5.81 9.82
C ALA A 90 7.49 5.56 10.89
N ASN A 91 8.76 5.48 10.46
CA ASN A 91 9.88 5.56 11.38
C ASN A 91 9.79 6.88 12.18
N PRO A 92 9.92 6.88 13.51
CA PRO A 92 9.74 8.09 14.32
C PRO A 92 10.62 9.27 13.90
N VAL A 93 11.84 8.99 13.41
CA VAL A 93 12.76 10.03 12.93
C VAL A 93 12.26 10.65 11.63
N VAL A 94 11.78 9.80 10.70
CA VAL A 94 11.20 10.24 9.43
C VAL A 94 9.93 11.04 9.67
N ALA A 95 9.03 10.54 10.53
CA ALA A 95 7.79 11.22 10.91
C ALA A 95 8.05 12.63 11.44
N ARG A 96 9.08 12.81 12.30
CA ARG A 96 9.46 14.13 12.81
C ARG A 96 9.93 15.08 11.70
N LEU A 97 10.67 14.57 10.72
CA LEU A 97 11.11 15.37 9.57
C LEU A 97 9.94 15.76 8.68
N GLU A 98 9.04 14.81 8.40
CA GLU A 98 7.82 15.04 7.61
C GLU A 98 6.91 16.08 8.26
N GLN A 99 6.68 15.98 9.57
CA GLN A 99 5.91 16.98 10.33
C GLN A 99 6.56 18.37 10.27
N GLY A 100 7.89 18.45 10.40
CA GLY A 100 8.64 19.70 10.27
C GLY A 100 8.52 20.33 8.88
N LEU A 101 8.54 19.52 7.82
CA LEU A 101 8.31 19.98 6.45
C LEU A 101 6.85 20.43 6.26
N LYS A 102 5.87 19.64 6.73
CA LYS A 102 4.44 19.97 6.64
C LYS A 102 4.14 21.30 7.32
N ALA A 103 4.67 21.55 8.51
CA ALA A 103 4.48 22.81 9.22
C ALA A 103 5.01 24.03 8.45
N ARG A 104 6.04 23.88 7.60
CA ARG A 104 6.58 24.97 6.77
C ARG A 104 5.82 25.17 5.46
N PHE A 105 5.41 24.08 4.81
CA PHE A 105 4.78 24.12 3.49
C PHE A 105 3.24 24.21 3.53
N ASP A 106 2.62 23.73 4.60
CA ASP A 106 1.17 23.80 4.84
C ASP A 106 0.88 24.24 6.29
N PRO A 107 1.23 25.49 6.66
CA PRO A 107 1.03 26.00 8.02
C PRO A 107 -0.45 26.11 8.42
N ARG A 108 -1.37 26.01 7.46
CA ARG A 108 -2.82 26.08 7.67
C ARG A 108 -3.49 24.70 7.67
N GLY A 109 -2.75 23.61 7.42
CA GLY A 109 -3.27 22.25 7.38
C GLY A 109 -4.34 22.01 6.30
N LEU A 110 -4.23 22.68 5.15
CA LEU A 110 -5.24 22.60 4.08
C LEU A 110 -5.08 21.34 3.23
N LEU A 111 -3.89 20.75 3.17
CA LEU A 111 -3.57 19.61 2.32
C LEU A 111 -3.69 18.30 3.10
N ASN A 112 -4.63 17.44 2.69
CA ASN A 112 -4.85 16.10 3.25
C ASN A 112 -5.00 16.06 4.79
N PRO A 113 -5.92 16.84 5.38
CA PRO A 113 -6.13 16.85 6.83
C PRO A 113 -6.54 15.46 7.34
N GLY A 114 -5.91 15.00 8.44
CA GLY A 114 -6.20 13.72 9.08
C GLY A 114 -5.65 12.48 8.37
N LEU A 115 -4.94 12.64 7.25
CA LEU A 115 -4.40 11.51 6.47
C LEU A 115 -2.94 11.15 6.81
N MET A 116 -2.16 12.15 7.23
CA MET A 116 -0.70 12.05 7.46
C MET A 116 -0.30 12.86 8.72
N ASP A 117 -1.03 12.67 9.82
CA ASP A 117 -0.81 13.37 11.09
C ASP A 117 -0.28 12.41 12.17
#